data_AF-A0A7C5IBH6-F1
#
_entry.id   AF-A0A7C5IBH6-F1
#
_cell.length_a   1.000
_cell.length_b   1.000
_cell.length_c   1.000
_cell.angle_alpha   90.00
_cell.angle_beta   90.00
_cell.angle_gamma   90.00
#
_symmetry.space_group_name_H-M   'P 1'
#
loop_
_entity.id
_entity.type
_entity.pdbx_description
1 polymer ?
#
loop_
_entity_poly.entity_id
_entity_poly.type
_entity_poly.pdbx_seq_one_letter_code
_entity_poly.pdbx_strand_id
1 'polypeptide(L)'
;MATGSGKTLMAITAIYRMIKFAGARRVLFLVDRTNLAEQAEKEFQNYRTPDDNRKFTELYRVQRLTSNSIGASSKVVITTVQRLYSMLRGEADYDPALEEGSLFERPEALMKEPLPVTYNPTLPPETFDVVFVDECHRSIYGVWRQVLDYFDAFVVGLTATPGKQTFAFFDQNLVMEYNHDQAVADGVNVDFDVYKIATELSGQGSVVDAGLVTKFRDRQTRAVRLEKLDDDVTYDPAALDRKVVAKDQIRTIIQTFREKLPEMFPRREHVPKTLIFAKDDS
;
A
#
# COMPACT_ATOMS: atom_id res chain seq x y z
N MET A 1 -0.13 -0.50 -14.36
CA MET A 1 0.47 -1.84 -14.55
C MET A 1 -0.08 -2.79 -13.49
N ALA A 2 -0.62 -3.94 -13.89
CA ALA A 2 -1.21 -4.93 -12.97
C ALA A 2 -0.24 -5.35 -11.85
N THR A 3 -0.78 -5.72 -10.70
CA THR A 3 0.05 -6.26 -9.60
C THR A 3 0.70 -7.57 -10.04
N GLY A 4 2.00 -7.70 -9.79
CA GLY A 4 2.79 -8.86 -10.22
C GLY A 4 3.40 -8.76 -11.62
N SER A 5 3.07 -7.72 -12.42
CA SER A 5 3.55 -7.60 -13.80
C SER A 5 4.92 -6.94 -13.97
N GLY A 6 5.75 -6.88 -12.90
CA GLY A 6 7.10 -6.32 -12.98
C GLY A 6 7.23 -4.79 -12.88
N LYS A 7 6.33 -4.10 -12.16
CA LYS A 7 6.41 -2.63 -11.92
C LYS A 7 7.79 -2.16 -11.45
N THR A 8 8.30 -2.80 -10.40
CA THR A 8 9.60 -2.42 -9.80
C THR A 8 10.75 -2.67 -10.77
N LEU A 9 10.73 -3.78 -11.51
CA LEU A 9 11.73 -4.08 -12.54
C LEU A 9 11.73 -3.02 -13.66
N MET A 10 10.54 -2.64 -14.13
CA MET A 10 10.38 -1.57 -15.12
C MET A 10 10.98 -0.25 -14.58
N ALA A 11 10.66 0.10 -13.33
CA ALA A 11 11.17 1.32 -12.70
C ALA A 11 12.70 1.31 -12.59
N ILE A 12 13.31 0.23 -12.10
CA ILE A 12 14.77 0.09 -12.00
C ILE A 12 15.42 0.17 -13.38
N THR A 13 14.80 -0.45 -14.40
CA THR A 13 15.27 -0.37 -15.79
C THR A 13 15.23 1.06 -16.33
N ALA A 14 14.14 1.79 -16.08
CA ALA A 14 14.00 3.18 -16.48
C ALA A 14 15.04 4.06 -15.77
N ILE A 15 15.21 3.90 -14.46
CA ILE A 15 16.18 4.63 -13.63
C ILE A 15 17.61 4.35 -14.13
N TYR A 16 17.95 3.11 -14.41
CA TYR A 16 19.23 2.73 -14.99
C TYR A 16 19.50 3.51 -16.29
N ARG A 17 18.53 3.51 -17.20
CA ARG A 17 18.65 4.21 -18.49
C ARG A 17 18.76 5.71 -18.31
N MET A 18 18.00 6.31 -17.39
CA MET A 18 18.07 7.74 -17.09
C MET A 18 19.44 8.15 -16.53
N ILE A 19 20.00 7.37 -15.61
CA ILE A 19 21.32 7.66 -15.05
C ILE A 19 22.41 7.50 -16.12
N LYS A 20 22.36 6.40 -16.89
CA LYS A 20 23.42 6.07 -17.84
C LYS A 20 23.39 6.91 -19.13
N PHE A 21 22.20 7.14 -19.68
CA PHE A 21 22.05 7.71 -21.02
C PHE A 21 21.43 9.12 -21.01
N ALA A 22 20.70 9.50 -19.96
CA ALA A 22 20.08 10.82 -19.85
C ALA A 22 20.78 11.75 -18.84
N GLY A 23 21.82 11.27 -18.14
CA GLY A 23 22.62 12.09 -17.23
C GLY A 23 21.95 12.40 -15.89
N ALA A 24 20.93 11.65 -15.46
CA ALA A 24 20.30 11.85 -14.16
C ALA A 24 21.34 11.74 -13.02
N ARG A 25 21.48 12.81 -12.24
CA ARG A 25 22.48 12.94 -11.17
C ARG A 25 22.02 12.22 -9.91
N ARG A 26 20.74 12.37 -9.53
CA ARG A 26 20.13 11.68 -8.39
C ARG A 26 18.65 11.42 -8.61
N VAL A 27 18.23 10.20 -8.30
CA VAL A 27 16.84 9.75 -8.40
C VAL A 27 16.30 9.41 -7.02
N LEU A 28 15.08 9.86 -6.72
CA LEU A 28 14.32 9.45 -5.55
C LEU A 28 13.38 8.30 -5.93
N PHE A 29 13.37 7.23 -5.14
CA PHE A 29 12.41 6.14 -5.23
C PHE A 29 11.58 6.11 -3.94
N LEU A 30 10.36 6.61 -4.04
CA LEU A 30 9.45 6.84 -2.93
C LEU A 30 8.45 5.68 -2.81
N VAL A 31 8.26 5.21 -1.58
CA VAL A 31 7.33 4.12 -1.27
C VAL A 31 6.43 4.48 -0.07
N ASP A 32 5.35 3.73 0.11
CA ASP A 32 4.38 3.96 1.20
C ASP A 32 4.89 3.54 2.60
N ARG A 33 5.77 2.53 2.69
CA ARG A 33 6.17 1.90 3.97
C ARG A 33 7.53 1.18 3.90
N THR A 34 8.15 0.95 5.06
CA THR A 34 9.50 0.36 5.17
C THR A 34 9.65 -0.99 4.48
N ASN A 35 8.68 -1.89 4.63
CA ASN A 35 8.74 -3.21 3.99
C ASN A 35 8.83 -3.11 2.46
N LEU A 36 8.17 -2.11 1.85
CA LEU A 36 8.29 -1.85 0.41
C LEU A 36 9.66 -1.26 0.06
N ALA A 37 10.23 -0.42 0.93
CA ALA A 37 11.57 0.14 0.74
C ALA A 37 12.64 -0.96 0.76
N GLU A 38 12.54 -1.91 1.69
CA GLU A 38 13.43 -3.07 1.76
C GLU A 38 13.30 -3.99 0.55
N GLN A 39 12.07 -4.22 0.07
CA GLN A 39 11.84 -4.97 -1.16
C GLN A 39 12.47 -4.26 -2.36
N ALA A 40 12.23 -2.95 -2.53
CA ALA A 40 12.83 -2.17 -3.59
C ALA A 40 14.37 -2.22 -3.52
N GLU A 41 14.97 -2.06 -2.34
CA GLU A 41 16.42 -2.17 -2.16
C GLU A 41 16.96 -3.53 -2.64
N LYS A 42 16.29 -4.63 -2.28
CA LYS A 42 16.67 -5.98 -2.73
C LYS A 42 16.54 -6.15 -4.24
N GLU A 43 15.49 -5.58 -4.85
CA GLU A 43 15.33 -5.58 -6.31
C GLU A 43 16.46 -4.81 -7.00
N PHE A 44 16.84 -3.63 -6.50
CA PHE A 44 18.01 -2.90 -7.01
C PHE A 44 19.32 -3.70 -6.87
N GLN A 45 19.52 -4.40 -5.75
CA GLN A 45 20.72 -5.22 -5.52
C GLN A 45 20.82 -6.43 -6.46
N ASN A 46 19.67 -6.99 -6.86
CA ASN A 46 19.60 -8.17 -7.71
C ASN A 46 19.48 -7.83 -9.19
N TYR A 47 19.07 -6.61 -9.53
CA TYR A 47 18.97 -6.16 -10.91
C TYR A 47 20.31 -6.23 -11.63
N ARG A 48 20.30 -6.86 -12.80
CA ARG A 48 21.43 -6.90 -13.74
C ARG A 48 21.15 -6.04 -14.94
N THR A 49 22.15 -5.25 -15.31
CA THR A 49 22.10 -4.37 -16.47
C THR A 49 21.98 -5.17 -17.76
N PRO A 50 21.14 -4.74 -18.71
CA PRO A 50 20.88 -5.50 -19.94
C PRO A 50 22.07 -5.53 -20.91
N ASP A 51 23.02 -4.61 -20.76
CA ASP A 51 24.12 -4.39 -21.72
C ASP A 51 25.45 -5.02 -21.31
N ASP A 52 25.78 -5.06 -20.02
CA ASP A 52 27.02 -5.69 -19.52
C ASP A 52 26.81 -6.69 -18.37
N ASN A 53 25.55 -6.98 -18.00
CA ASN A 53 25.14 -7.98 -17.01
C ASN A 53 25.70 -7.76 -15.59
N ARG A 54 26.23 -6.57 -15.30
CA ARG A 54 26.70 -6.16 -13.98
C ARG A 54 25.53 -5.84 -13.07
N LYS A 55 25.74 -5.94 -11.75
CA LYS A 55 24.70 -5.53 -10.80
C LYS A 55 24.54 -4.01 -10.83
N PHE A 56 23.31 -3.51 -10.69
CA PHE A 56 23.07 -2.06 -10.59
C PHE A 56 23.95 -1.42 -9.51
N THR A 57 24.02 -2.07 -8.35
CA THR A 57 24.75 -1.58 -7.17
C THR A 57 26.27 -1.63 -7.31
N GLU A 58 26.82 -2.33 -8.30
CA GLU A 58 28.24 -2.26 -8.66
C GLU A 58 28.58 -1.00 -9.47
N LEU A 59 27.58 -0.40 -10.12
CA LEU A 59 27.73 0.78 -10.97
C LEU A 59 27.33 2.06 -10.25
N TYR A 60 26.24 2.00 -9.47
CA TYR A 60 25.61 3.16 -8.87
C TYR A 60 25.28 2.90 -7.41
N ARG A 61 25.63 3.84 -6.53
CA ARG A 61 25.29 3.75 -5.11
C ARG A 61 23.78 3.92 -4.93
N VAL A 62 23.15 2.90 -4.37
CA VAL A 62 21.76 2.92 -3.91
C VAL A 62 21.77 3.06 -2.40
N GLN A 63 20.98 3.97 -1.86
CA GLN A 63 20.85 4.17 -0.42
C GLN A 63 19.39 4.11 -0.02
N ARG A 64 19.01 3.10 0.75
CA ARG A 64 17.77 3.17 1.53
C ARG A 64 18.01 4.00 2.78
N LEU A 65 17.13 4.96 3.04
CA LEU A 65 17.23 5.80 4.22
C LEU A 65 16.78 5.03 5.47
N THR A 66 17.67 4.95 6.44
CA THR A 66 17.37 4.50 7.82
C THR A 66 17.55 5.62 8.84
N SER A 67 18.03 6.78 8.39
CA SER A 67 18.18 8.02 9.15
C SER A 67 17.90 9.20 8.21
N ASN A 68 17.72 10.40 8.76
CA ASN A 68 17.46 11.63 8.00
C ASN A 68 18.74 12.18 7.35
N SER A 69 19.43 11.38 6.55
CA SER A 69 20.68 11.76 5.88
C SER A 69 20.84 11.12 4.50
N ILE A 70 21.25 11.91 3.51
CA ILE A 70 21.54 11.43 2.15
C ILE A 70 23.05 11.48 1.92
N GLY A 71 23.61 10.34 1.52
CA GLY A 71 25.01 10.25 1.12
C GLY A 71 25.28 11.02 -0.16
N ALA A 72 26.35 11.83 -0.16
CA ALA A 72 26.68 12.70 -1.30
C ALA A 72 26.81 11.93 -2.63
N SER A 73 27.36 10.70 -2.60
CA SER A 73 27.53 9.85 -3.79
C SER A 73 26.33 8.96 -4.13
N SER A 74 25.24 9.01 -3.36
CA SER A 74 24.04 8.22 -3.62
C SER A 74 23.37 8.69 -4.91
N LYS A 75 23.25 7.76 -5.87
CA LYS A 75 22.59 7.95 -7.16
C LYS A 75 21.10 7.67 -7.10
N VAL A 76 20.73 6.67 -6.30
CA VAL A 76 19.33 6.35 -6.00
C VAL A 76 19.13 6.42 -4.51
N VAL A 77 18.10 7.15 -4.08
CA VAL A 77 17.67 7.24 -2.68
C VAL A 77 16.32 6.56 -2.57
N ILE A 78 16.20 5.56 -1.71
CA ILE A 78 14.95 4.84 -1.42
C ILE A 78 14.46 5.28 -0.04
N THR A 79 13.23 5.77 0.06
CA THR A 79 12.67 6.21 1.34
C THR A 79 11.16 6.17 1.35
N THR A 80 10.57 6.28 2.54
CA THR A 80 9.13 6.45 2.72
C THR A 80 8.76 7.92 2.61
N VAL A 81 7.50 8.19 2.27
CA VAL A 81 6.96 9.55 2.21
C VAL A 81 7.06 10.25 3.58
N GLN A 82 6.85 9.48 4.65
CA GLN A 82 6.86 9.89 6.04
C GLN A 82 8.24 10.40 6.47
N ARG A 83 9.28 9.60 6.21
CA ARG A 83 10.66 9.99 6.52
C ARG A 83 11.10 11.18 5.68
N LEU A 84 10.75 11.21 4.40
CA LEU A 84 11.09 12.35 3.53
C LEU A 84 10.47 13.67 4.01
N TYR A 85 9.22 13.63 4.47
CA TYR A 85 8.57 14.79 5.09
C TYR A 85 9.24 15.21 6.39
N SER A 86 9.59 14.26 7.27
CA SER A 86 10.35 14.53 8.49
C SER A 86 11.67 15.25 8.17
N MET A 87 12.39 14.78 7.15
CA MET A 87 13.60 15.45 6.65
C MET A 87 13.31 16.88 6.17
N LEU A 88 12.25 17.10 5.38
CA LEU A 88 11.88 18.43 4.90
C LEU A 88 11.54 19.39 6.05
N ARG A 89 10.99 18.88 7.16
CA ARG A 89 10.78 19.69 8.37
C ARG A 89 12.07 20.01 9.15
N GLY A 90 13.21 19.48 8.73
CA GLY A 90 14.49 19.67 9.43
C GLY A 90 14.61 18.85 10.71
N GLU A 91 13.81 17.79 10.86
CA GLU A 91 13.94 16.89 12.00
C GLU A 91 15.25 16.10 11.90
N ALA A 92 15.99 16.02 13.01
CA ALA A 92 17.29 15.35 13.04
C ALA A 92 17.19 13.84 12.80
N ASP A 93 16.08 13.22 13.20
CA ASP A 93 15.81 11.81 12.97
C ASP A 93 14.31 11.52 12.94
N TYR A 94 13.94 10.33 12.48
CA TYR A 94 12.57 9.84 12.40
C TYR A 94 12.48 8.41 12.96
N ASP A 95 11.54 8.20 13.88
CA ASP A 95 11.29 6.90 14.51
C ASP A 95 10.88 5.85 13.45
N PRO A 96 11.69 4.80 13.23
CA PRO A 96 11.39 3.75 12.26
C PRO A 96 10.04 3.04 12.50
N ALA A 97 9.56 2.99 13.74
CA ALA A 97 8.27 2.36 14.06
C ALA A 97 7.07 3.10 13.43
N LEU A 98 7.24 4.38 13.10
CA LEU A 98 6.21 5.17 12.42
C LEU A 98 6.14 4.91 10.91
N GLU A 99 7.12 4.19 10.34
CA GLU A 99 7.16 3.83 8.92
C GLU A 99 6.56 2.45 8.60
N GLU A 100 6.20 1.66 9.63
CA GLU A 100 5.65 0.31 9.46
C GLU A 100 4.17 0.32 9.01
N GLY A 101 3.42 1.34 9.43
CA GLY A 101 2.01 1.50 9.11
C GLY A 101 1.79 2.39 7.89
N SER A 102 0.81 2.05 7.04
CA SER A 102 0.27 3.04 6.11
C SER A 102 -0.53 4.06 6.92
N LEU A 103 -0.17 5.34 6.86
CA LEU A 103 -0.89 6.40 7.62
C LEU A 103 -2.37 6.50 7.21
N PHE A 104 -2.74 5.93 6.06
CA PHE A 104 -4.13 5.80 5.61
C PHE A 104 -4.96 4.78 6.42
N GLU A 105 -4.31 3.86 7.15
CA GLU A 105 -4.97 2.90 8.05
C GLU A 105 -5.14 3.46 9.48
N ARG A 106 -4.58 4.65 9.78
CA ARG A 106 -4.69 5.33 11.08
C ARG A 106 -5.34 6.72 10.94
N PRO A 107 -6.68 6.82 10.84
CA PRO A 107 -7.37 8.12 10.78
C PRO A 107 -7.13 9.01 12.02
N GLU A 108 -6.71 8.42 13.14
CA GLU A 108 -6.52 9.11 14.43
C GLU A 108 -5.10 9.73 14.58
N ALA A 109 -4.14 9.40 13.72
CA ALA A 109 -2.75 9.83 13.88
C ALA A 109 -2.44 11.26 13.36
N LEU A 110 -3.44 11.99 12.84
CA LEU A 110 -3.26 13.36 12.33
C LEU A 110 -4.43 14.28 12.71
N MET A 111 -4.75 14.41 14.00
CA MET A 111 -5.40 15.62 14.52
C MET A 111 -4.33 16.67 14.89
N LYS A 112 -3.66 17.19 13.87
CA LYS A 112 -3.07 18.53 13.78
C LYS A 112 -2.94 18.77 12.28
N GLU A 113 -3.42 19.92 11.79
CA GLU A 113 -3.20 20.28 10.40
C GLU A 113 -1.71 20.11 10.08
N PRO A 114 -1.38 19.33 9.04
CA PRO A 114 0.00 19.10 8.68
C PRO A 114 0.63 20.45 8.36
N LEU A 115 1.72 20.77 9.06
CA LEU A 115 2.41 22.02 8.83
C LEU A 115 2.93 22.05 7.38
N PRO A 116 2.86 23.22 6.72
CA PRO A 116 3.29 23.32 5.35
C PRO A 116 4.78 22.97 5.21
N VAL A 117 5.13 22.23 4.16
CA VAL A 117 6.53 22.03 3.78
C VAL A 117 7.12 23.39 3.43
N THR A 118 8.20 23.78 4.13
CA THR A 118 8.95 25.01 3.85
C THR A 118 10.31 24.69 3.24
N TYR A 119 10.96 25.69 2.64
CA TYR A 119 12.31 25.56 2.12
C TYR A 119 13.27 24.98 3.18
N ASN A 120 13.98 23.91 2.81
CA ASN A 120 15.01 23.31 3.64
C ASN A 120 16.38 23.37 2.93
N PRO A 121 17.35 24.15 3.44
CA PRO A 121 18.66 24.29 2.81
C PRO A 121 19.50 23.02 2.81
N THR A 122 19.20 22.04 3.69
CA THR A 122 19.91 20.74 3.70
C THR A 122 19.34 19.76 2.67
N LEU A 123 18.14 20.04 2.17
CA LEU A 123 17.47 19.27 1.13
C LEU A 123 16.85 20.22 0.10
N PRO A 124 17.67 20.92 -0.71
CA PRO A 124 17.17 21.89 -1.69
C PRO A 124 16.22 21.27 -2.74
N PRO A 125 15.30 22.04 -3.35
CA PRO A 125 14.38 21.56 -4.38
C PRO A 125 15.05 20.80 -5.54
N GLU A 126 16.28 21.17 -5.91
CA GLU A 126 17.06 20.57 -7.00
C GLU A 126 17.84 19.30 -6.59
N THR A 127 17.57 18.75 -5.40
CA THR A 127 18.27 17.57 -4.87
C THR A 127 18.11 16.34 -5.77
N PHE A 128 16.96 16.18 -6.40
CA PHE A 128 16.59 15.05 -7.24
C PHE A 128 16.20 15.56 -8.62
N ASP A 129 16.64 14.89 -9.69
CA ASP A 129 16.21 15.24 -11.05
C ASP A 129 14.91 14.49 -11.41
N VAL A 130 14.68 13.31 -10.81
CA VAL A 130 13.50 12.46 -11.05
C VAL A 130 13.04 11.80 -9.75
N VAL A 131 11.73 11.76 -9.53
CA VAL A 131 11.06 11.09 -8.42
C VAL A 131 10.15 9.98 -8.96
N PHE A 132 10.48 8.74 -8.65
CA PHE A 132 9.59 7.60 -8.86
C PHE A 132 8.74 7.38 -7.62
N VAL A 133 7.43 7.27 -7.76
CA VAL A 133 6.50 7.02 -6.65
C VAL A 133 5.80 5.69 -6.86
N ASP A 134 6.13 4.70 -6.05
CA ASP A 134 5.45 3.40 -6.06
C ASP A 134 4.11 3.47 -5.32
N GLU A 135 3.12 2.74 -5.83
CA GLU A 135 1.71 2.84 -5.46
C GLU A 135 1.24 4.29 -5.27
N CYS A 136 1.49 5.11 -6.30
CA CYS A 136 1.28 6.57 -6.25
C CYS A 136 -0.14 6.98 -5.86
N HIS A 137 -1.16 6.15 -6.11
CA HIS A 137 -2.53 6.39 -5.65
C HIS A 137 -2.65 6.54 -4.12
N ARG A 138 -1.64 6.13 -3.34
CA ARG A 138 -1.59 6.35 -1.89
C ARG A 138 -0.85 7.64 -1.55
N SER A 139 0.28 7.90 -2.21
CA SER A 139 1.23 8.93 -1.78
C SER A 139 0.99 10.35 -2.35
N ILE A 140 0.03 10.53 -3.26
CA ILE A 140 -0.21 11.82 -3.94
C ILE A 140 -1.28 12.71 -3.27
N TYR A 141 -1.80 12.32 -2.10
CA TYR A 141 -2.90 13.04 -1.44
C TYR A 141 -2.49 13.73 -0.14
N GLY A 142 -3.27 14.74 0.24
CA GLY A 142 -3.17 15.42 1.53
C GLY A 142 -1.80 16.03 1.78
N VAL A 143 -1.23 15.74 2.95
CA VAL A 143 0.08 16.22 3.41
C VAL A 143 1.18 15.97 2.39
N TRP A 144 1.14 14.79 1.79
CA TRP A 144 2.24 14.23 1.00
C TRP A 144 2.38 14.86 -0.37
N ARG A 145 1.30 15.46 -0.88
CA ARG A 145 1.36 16.24 -2.10
C ARG A 145 2.42 17.35 -2.00
N GLN A 146 2.52 18.00 -0.86
CA GLN A 146 3.49 19.07 -0.64
C GLN A 146 4.93 18.58 -0.70
N VAL A 147 5.19 17.31 -0.37
CA VAL A 147 6.50 16.68 -0.48
C VAL A 147 6.90 16.48 -1.94
N LEU A 148 5.94 16.11 -2.79
CA LEU A 148 6.16 15.94 -4.23
C LEU A 148 6.29 17.30 -4.92
N ASP A 149 5.44 18.26 -4.58
CA ASP A 149 5.44 19.62 -5.15
C ASP A 149 6.68 20.45 -4.71
N TYR A 150 7.42 20.00 -3.68
CA TYR A 150 8.62 20.68 -3.18
C TYR A 150 9.83 20.58 -4.12
N PHE A 151 10.02 19.42 -4.76
CA PHE A 151 11.20 19.17 -5.58
C PHE A 151 10.99 19.65 -7.02
N ASP A 152 12.01 20.31 -7.57
CA ASP A 152 12.07 20.64 -9.00
C ASP A 152 12.54 19.41 -9.79
N ALA A 153 11.65 18.42 -9.88
CA ALA A 153 11.95 17.10 -10.41
C ALA A 153 10.80 16.55 -11.27
N PHE A 154 11.14 15.70 -12.24
CA PHE A 154 10.11 14.94 -12.95
C PHE A 154 9.51 13.88 -12.04
N VAL A 155 8.18 13.82 -11.93
CA VAL A 155 7.49 12.82 -11.11
C VAL A 155 6.92 11.70 -11.98
N VAL A 156 7.31 10.46 -11.71
CA VAL A 156 6.82 9.25 -12.38
C VAL A 156 6.04 8.40 -11.38
N GLY A 157 4.72 8.34 -11.55
CA GLY A 157 3.85 7.52 -10.72
C GLY A 157 3.68 6.09 -11.25
N LEU A 158 3.81 5.10 -10.37
CA LEU A 158 3.54 3.70 -10.65
C LEU A 158 2.34 3.24 -9.83
N THR A 159 1.36 2.59 -10.47
CA THR A 159 0.28 1.94 -9.73
C THR A 159 -0.42 0.83 -10.50
N ALA A 160 -1.03 -0.10 -9.76
CA ALA A 160 -1.97 -1.08 -10.28
C ALA A 160 -3.44 -0.64 -10.21
N THR A 161 -3.78 0.33 -9.35
CA THR A 161 -5.17 0.69 -9.05
C THR A 161 -5.35 2.21 -9.14
N PRO A 162 -5.27 2.79 -10.35
CA PRO A 162 -5.40 4.23 -10.51
C PRO A 162 -6.84 4.70 -10.20
N GLY A 163 -6.97 5.79 -9.46
CA GLY A 163 -8.24 6.49 -9.24
C GLY A 163 -8.35 7.77 -10.06
N LYS A 164 -9.55 8.38 -10.14
CA LYS A 164 -9.77 9.66 -10.84
C LYS A 164 -8.80 10.77 -10.40
N GLN A 165 -8.53 10.83 -9.11
CA GLN A 165 -7.62 11.83 -8.54
C GLN A 165 -6.15 11.55 -8.91
N THR A 166 -5.76 10.28 -9.09
CA THR A 166 -4.44 9.90 -9.61
C THR A 166 -4.23 10.48 -11.00
N PHE A 167 -5.18 10.27 -11.89
CA PHE A 167 -5.10 10.87 -13.23
C PHE A 167 -5.08 12.40 -13.19
N ALA A 168 -5.86 13.02 -12.30
CA ALA A 168 -5.86 14.48 -12.16
C ALA A 168 -4.51 15.03 -11.65
N PHE A 169 -3.82 14.33 -10.74
CA PHE A 169 -2.51 14.75 -10.25
C PHE A 169 -1.44 14.72 -11.35
N PHE A 170 -1.50 13.73 -12.24
CA PHE A 170 -0.57 13.59 -13.37
C PHE A 170 -1.10 14.23 -14.66
N ASP A 171 -2.02 15.20 -14.59
CA ASP A 171 -2.56 15.93 -15.74
C ASP A 171 -3.12 15.03 -16.86
N GLN A 172 -3.74 13.90 -16.49
CA GLN A 172 -4.22 12.85 -17.41
C GLN A 172 -3.11 12.26 -18.31
N ASN A 173 -1.83 12.46 -17.96
CA ASN A 173 -0.68 11.97 -18.70
C ASN A 173 -0.42 10.47 -18.41
N LEU A 174 -1.32 9.62 -18.91
CA LEU A 174 -1.14 8.17 -18.87
C LEU A 174 -0.14 7.75 -19.95
N VAL A 175 1.08 7.44 -19.54
CA VAL A 175 2.16 7.01 -20.46
C VAL A 175 1.93 5.59 -20.98
N MET A 176 1.51 4.67 -20.10
CA MET A 176 1.33 3.26 -20.44
C MET A 176 0.35 2.59 -19.46
N GLU A 177 -0.51 1.73 -20.01
CA GLU A 177 -1.35 0.83 -19.26
C GLU A 177 -1.04 -0.62 -19.65
N TYR A 178 -0.89 -1.47 -18.62
CA TYR A 178 -0.78 -2.90 -18.77
C TYR A 178 -1.68 -3.52 -17.71
N ASN A 179 -2.85 -3.98 -18.13
CA ASN A 179 -3.92 -4.39 -17.22
C ASN A 179 -3.85 -5.90 -16.88
N HIS A 180 -4.75 -6.36 -16.01
CA HIS A 180 -4.75 -7.76 -15.58
C HIS A 180 -5.04 -8.72 -16.73
N ASP A 181 -6.05 -8.43 -17.55
CA ASP A 181 -6.46 -9.28 -18.67
C ASP A 181 -5.33 -9.47 -19.69
N GLN A 182 -4.60 -8.39 -20.00
CA GLN A 182 -3.38 -8.44 -20.82
C GLN A 182 -2.28 -9.27 -20.17
N ALA A 183 -2.02 -9.04 -18.87
CA ALA A 183 -1.01 -9.81 -18.14
C ALA A 183 -1.33 -11.32 -18.09
N VAL A 184 -2.61 -11.69 -18.01
CA VAL A 184 -3.07 -13.08 -18.08
C VAL A 184 -2.91 -13.63 -19.50
N ALA A 185 -3.33 -12.88 -20.53
CA ALA A 185 -3.21 -13.28 -21.93
C ALA A 185 -1.74 -13.53 -22.35
N ASP A 186 -0.82 -12.72 -21.83
CA ASP A 186 0.62 -12.84 -22.09
C ASP A 186 1.31 -13.92 -21.23
N GLY A 187 0.59 -14.57 -20.31
CA GLY A 187 1.14 -15.58 -19.40
C GLY A 187 2.05 -15.02 -18.30
N VAL A 188 2.00 -13.71 -18.05
CA VAL A 188 2.73 -13.03 -16.97
C VAL A 188 2.04 -13.24 -15.63
N ASN A 189 0.71 -13.14 -15.61
CA ASN A 189 -0.13 -13.36 -14.44
C ASN A 189 -0.95 -14.64 -14.58
N VAL A 190 -1.30 -15.24 -13.44
CA VAL A 190 -2.29 -16.32 -13.37
C VAL A 190 -3.67 -15.69 -13.24
N ASP A 191 -4.64 -16.25 -13.96
CA ASP A 191 -6.05 -15.88 -13.86
C ASP A 191 -6.68 -16.35 -12.53
N PHE A 192 -7.90 -15.90 -12.23
CA PHE A 192 -8.63 -16.32 -11.04
C PHE A 192 -10.12 -16.56 -11.30
N ASP A 193 -10.68 -17.47 -10.51
CA ASP A 193 -12.11 -17.71 -10.44
C ASP A 193 -12.69 -17.12 -9.15
N VAL A 194 -13.89 -16.51 -9.25
CA VAL A 194 -14.60 -15.97 -8.09
C VAL A 194 -15.60 -17.00 -7.58
N TYR A 195 -15.30 -17.60 -6.42
CA TYR A 195 -16.27 -18.41 -5.68
C TYR A 195 -16.99 -17.57 -4.62
N LYS A 196 -18.25 -17.24 -4.86
CA LYS A 196 -19.02 -16.37 -3.95
C LYS A 196 -19.73 -17.20 -2.88
N ILE A 197 -19.36 -16.98 -1.61
CA ILE A 197 -20.11 -17.45 -0.45
C ILE A 197 -20.97 -16.30 0.05
N ALA A 198 -22.29 -16.48 0.09
CA ALA A 198 -23.24 -15.50 0.61
C ALA A 198 -24.09 -16.15 1.70
N THR A 199 -24.33 -15.42 2.79
CA THR A 199 -25.29 -15.82 3.83
C THR A 199 -26.51 -14.90 3.79
N GLU A 200 -27.64 -15.36 4.33
CA GLU A 200 -28.86 -14.54 4.44
C GLU A 200 -28.59 -13.22 5.17
N LEU A 201 -27.83 -13.30 6.27
CA LEU A 201 -27.34 -12.15 7.06
C LEU A 201 -26.57 -11.14 6.21
N SER A 202 -25.67 -11.62 5.34
CA SER A 202 -24.89 -10.75 4.45
C SER A 202 -25.74 -10.11 3.35
N GLY A 203 -26.91 -10.67 3.02
CA GLY A 203 -27.81 -10.13 2.01
C GLY A 203 -28.88 -9.18 2.56
N GLN A 204 -29.42 -9.46 3.74
CA GLN A 204 -30.64 -8.82 4.25
C GLN A 204 -30.48 -8.13 5.61
N GLY A 205 -29.36 -8.37 6.32
CA GLY A 205 -29.24 -7.96 7.72
C GLY A 205 -30.01 -8.92 8.62
N SER A 206 -30.27 -8.53 9.86
CA SER A 206 -31.11 -9.31 10.78
C SER A 206 -31.57 -8.47 11.98
N VAL A 207 -32.29 -9.11 12.88
CA VAL A 207 -32.73 -8.58 14.17
C VAL A 207 -32.01 -9.33 15.28
N VAL A 208 -31.53 -8.60 16.28
CA VAL A 208 -31.07 -9.17 17.54
C VAL A 208 -32.19 -8.98 18.56
N ASP A 209 -32.77 -10.09 19.02
CA ASP A 209 -33.97 -10.07 19.86
C ASP A 209 -33.71 -9.43 21.24
N ALA A 210 -34.73 -8.73 21.73
CA ALA A 210 -34.80 -8.24 23.09
C ALA A 210 -34.60 -9.38 24.10
N GLY A 211 -33.95 -9.07 25.21
CA GLY A 211 -33.67 -10.00 26.29
C GLY A 211 -32.42 -10.85 26.10
N LEU A 212 -31.76 -10.80 24.94
CA LEU A 212 -30.45 -11.42 24.74
C LEU A 212 -29.39 -10.73 25.58
N VAL A 213 -28.64 -11.49 26.37
CA VAL A 213 -27.42 -11.00 27.04
C VAL A 213 -26.28 -11.09 26.04
N THR A 214 -25.83 -9.94 25.54
CA THR A 214 -24.76 -9.85 24.55
C THR A 214 -23.61 -8.99 25.04
N LYS A 215 -22.49 -9.06 24.32
CA LYS A 215 -21.28 -8.29 24.61
C LYS A 215 -21.33 -6.98 23.84
N PHE A 216 -21.24 -5.87 24.56
CA PHE A 216 -20.99 -4.56 24.00
C PHE A 216 -19.52 -4.20 24.21
N ARG A 217 -18.90 -3.69 23.15
CA ARG A 217 -17.52 -3.20 23.19
C ARG A 217 -17.51 -1.71 22.90
N ASP A 218 -16.92 -0.97 23.82
CA ASP A 218 -16.65 0.44 23.58
C ASP A 218 -15.54 0.59 22.53
N ARG A 219 -15.79 1.38 21.49
CA ARG A 219 -14.87 1.49 20.34
C ARG A 219 -13.56 2.21 20.69
N GLN A 220 -13.59 3.14 21.66
CA GLN A 220 -12.42 3.94 22.02
C GLN A 220 -11.54 3.24 23.06
N THR A 221 -12.17 2.70 24.10
CA THR A 221 -11.49 2.10 25.27
C THR A 221 -11.29 0.60 25.12
N ARG A 222 -11.99 -0.04 24.16
CA ARG A 222 -12.04 -1.50 23.97
C ARG A 222 -12.58 -2.27 25.17
N ALA A 223 -13.16 -1.58 26.15
CA ALA A 223 -13.79 -2.21 27.30
C ALA A 223 -14.99 -3.03 26.84
N VAL A 224 -15.10 -4.27 27.36
CA VAL A 224 -16.20 -5.17 27.04
C VAL A 224 -17.11 -5.27 28.25
N ARG A 225 -18.41 -5.04 28.04
CA ARG A 225 -19.46 -5.23 29.05
C ARG A 225 -20.51 -6.21 28.55
N LEU A 226 -21.12 -6.94 29.48
CA LEU A 226 -22.31 -7.72 29.20
C LEU A 226 -23.53 -6.86 29.47
N GLU A 227 -24.47 -6.89 28.55
CA GLU A 227 -25.70 -6.11 28.64
C GLU A 227 -26.85 -6.95 28.09
N LYS A 228 -27.97 -6.91 28.81
CA LYS A 228 -29.22 -7.49 28.34
C LYS A 228 -29.91 -6.44 27.48
N LEU A 229 -30.26 -6.80 26.25
CA LEU A 229 -31.02 -5.90 25.39
C LEU A 229 -32.43 -5.70 25.96
N ASP A 230 -32.86 -4.44 26.05
CA ASP A 230 -34.23 -4.11 26.46
C ASP A 230 -35.20 -4.18 25.27
N ASP A 231 -34.73 -3.82 24.07
CA ASP A 231 -35.49 -3.79 22.82
C ASP A 231 -34.79 -4.57 21.70
N ASP A 232 -35.56 -4.95 20.67
CA ASP A 232 -35.05 -5.58 19.46
C ASP A 232 -34.11 -4.62 18.71
N VAL A 233 -32.94 -5.10 18.30
CA VAL A 233 -31.96 -4.32 17.52
C VAL A 233 -31.95 -4.82 16.08
N THR A 234 -32.62 -4.09 15.20
CA THR A 234 -32.57 -4.35 13.75
C THR A 234 -31.32 -3.72 13.14
N TYR A 235 -30.63 -4.45 12.27
CA TYR A 235 -29.45 -3.96 11.57
C TYR A 235 -29.47 -4.35 10.08
N ASP A 236 -28.97 -3.45 9.24
CA ASP A 236 -28.82 -3.66 7.81
C ASP A 236 -27.51 -4.43 7.47
N PRO A 237 -27.35 -4.94 6.23
CA PRO A 237 -26.10 -5.61 5.82
C PRO A 237 -24.83 -4.77 6.01
N ALA A 238 -24.90 -3.44 5.93
CA ALA A 238 -23.75 -2.56 6.05
C ALA A 238 -23.30 -2.39 7.51
N ALA A 239 -24.18 -2.65 8.48
CA ALA A 239 -23.88 -2.68 9.91
C ALA A 239 -23.20 -3.99 10.36
N LEU A 240 -23.28 -5.06 9.56
CA LEU A 240 -22.60 -6.32 9.82
C LEU A 240 -21.06 -6.15 9.76
N ASP A 241 -20.39 -6.70 10.77
CA ASP A 241 -18.95 -6.56 11.03
C ASP A 241 -18.47 -5.10 11.14
N ARG A 242 -19.37 -4.16 11.44
CA ARG A 242 -19.05 -2.76 11.80
C ARG A 242 -19.64 -2.37 13.15
N LYS A 243 -20.91 -2.74 13.36
CA LYS A 243 -21.65 -2.50 14.60
C LYS A 243 -22.08 -3.82 15.25
N VAL A 244 -22.36 -4.84 14.44
CA VAL A 244 -22.82 -6.15 14.90
C VAL A 244 -21.87 -7.21 14.37
N VAL A 245 -21.32 -8.05 15.26
CA VAL A 245 -20.44 -9.17 14.89
C VAL A 245 -21.20 -10.49 15.10
N ALA A 246 -21.52 -11.17 14.00
CA ALA A 246 -22.21 -12.45 14.03
C ALA A 246 -21.19 -13.61 13.94
N LYS A 247 -20.69 -14.07 15.10
CA LYS A 247 -19.67 -15.14 15.16
C LYS A 247 -20.10 -16.43 14.47
N ASP A 248 -21.38 -16.76 14.55
CA ASP A 248 -21.92 -17.96 13.90
C ASP A 248 -21.89 -17.82 12.38
N GLN A 249 -22.16 -16.64 11.83
CA GLN A 249 -22.03 -16.38 10.39
C GLN A 249 -20.58 -16.50 9.91
N ILE A 250 -19.61 -15.99 10.66
CA ILE A 250 -18.18 -16.20 10.37
C ILE A 250 -17.83 -17.69 10.39
N ARG A 251 -18.31 -18.43 11.39
CA ARG A 251 -18.10 -19.89 11.49
C ARG A 251 -18.71 -20.62 10.29
N THR A 252 -19.93 -20.27 9.91
CA THR A 252 -20.61 -20.82 8.73
C THR A 252 -19.79 -20.56 7.47
N ILE A 253 -19.30 -19.33 7.25
CA ILE A 253 -18.47 -19.01 6.07
C ILE A 253 -17.21 -19.88 6.01
N ILE A 254 -16.49 -20.05 7.13
CA ILE A 254 -15.26 -20.86 7.18
C ILE A 254 -15.57 -22.34 6.99
N GLN A 255 -16.65 -22.85 7.58
CA GLN A 255 -17.10 -24.23 7.40
C GLN A 255 -17.48 -24.50 5.94
N THR A 256 -18.29 -23.62 5.35
CA THR A 256 -18.66 -23.70 3.93
C THR A 256 -17.42 -23.62 3.04
N PHE A 257 -16.47 -22.72 3.30
CA PHE A 257 -15.22 -22.67 2.55
C PHE A 257 -14.48 -24.01 2.60
N ARG A 258 -14.32 -24.61 3.79
CA ARG A 258 -13.68 -25.93 3.97
C ARG A 258 -14.43 -27.03 3.22
N GLU A 259 -15.75 -27.07 3.34
CA GLU A 259 -16.61 -28.08 2.70
C GLU A 259 -16.58 -27.98 1.17
N LYS A 260 -16.43 -26.75 0.65
CA LYS A 260 -16.40 -26.47 -0.79
C LYS A 260 -15.01 -26.52 -1.41
N LEU A 261 -13.94 -26.77 -0.64
CA LEU A 261 -12.59 -26.93 -1.19
C LEU A 261 -12.48 -27.95 -2.33
N PRO A 262 -13.12 -29.15 -2.28
CA PRO A 262 -13.07 -30.10 -3.39
C PRO A 262 -13.77 -29.59 -4.66
N GLU A 263 -14.78 -28.73 -4.51
CA GLU A 263 -15.49 -28.10 -5.63
C GLU A 263 -14.65 -26.97 -6.25
N MET A 264 -14.02 -26.14 -5.40
CA MET A 264 -13.14 -25.04 -5.83
C MET A 264 -11.83 -25.55 -6.45
N PHE A 265 -11.29 -26.65 -5.95
CA PHE A 265 -9.98 -27.17 -6.33
C PHE A 265 -10.02 -28.69 -6.61
N PRO A 266 -10.76 -29.16 -7.64
CA PRO A 266 -11.05 -30.58 -7.86
C PRO A 266 -9.81 -31.43 -8.17
N ARG A 267 -8.70 -30.80 -8.56
CA ARG A 267 -7.43 -31.46 -8.89
C ARG A 267 -6.41 -31.46 -7.75
N ARG A 268 -6.78 -30.98 -6.55
CA ARG A 268 -5.86 -30.88 -5.41
C ARG A 268 -6.25 -31.88 -4.31
N GLU A 269 -5.24 -32.56 -3.78
CA GLU A 269 -5.39 -33.48 -2.62
C GLU A 269 -5.24 -32.75 -1.28
N HIS A 270 -4.65 -31.55 -1.29
CA HIS A 270 -4.36 -30.76 -0.11
C HIS A 270 -4.97 -29.36 -0.20
N VAL A 271 -5.25 -28.79 0.98
CA VAL A 271 -5.71 -27.41 1.09
C VAL A 271 -4.62 -26.48 0.53
N PRO A 272 -4.94 -25.63 -0.46
CA PRO A 272 -3.98 -24.67 -0.98
C PRO A 272 -3.53 -23.69 0.11
N LYS A 273 -2.33 -23.13 -0.03
CA LYS A 273 -1.92 -21.98 0.77
C LYS A 273 -2.99 -20.90 0.63
N THR A 274 -3.63 -20.55 1.75
CA THR A 274 -4.80 -19.68 1.77
C THR A 274 -4.50 -18.49 2.64
N LEU A 275 -4.76 -17.28 2.12
CA LEU A 275 -4.69 -16.04 2.87
C LEU A 275 -6.11 -15.59 3.17
N ILE A 276 -6.45 -15.43 4.46
CA ILE A 276 -7.77 -14.97 4.89
C ILE A 276 -7.60 -13.54 5.40
N PHE A 277 -8.24 -12.60 4.69
CA PHE A 277 -8.32 -11.21 5.13
C PHE A 277 -9.51 -11.07 6.08
N ALA A 278 -9.23 -10.99 7.37
CA ALA A 278 -10.24 -10.76 8.40
C ALA A 278 -10.29 -9.28 8.77
N LYS A 279 -11.48 -8.79 9.15
CA LYS A 279 -11.61 -7.52 9.87
C LYS A 279 -11.07 -7.70 11.28
N ASP A 280 -10.40 -6.70 11.81
CA ASP A 280 -10.03 -6.66 13.21
C ASP A 280 -11.25 -6.25 14.06
N ASP A 281 -11.20 -6.55 15.36
CA ASP A 281 -12.28 -6.19 16.29
C ASP A 281 -12.25 -4.68 16.66
N SER A 282 -11.75 -3.81 15.77
CA SER A 282 -11.50 -2.38 15.98
C SER A 282 -12.68 -1.49 15.58
#